data_AF-A0AAD7TLM3-F1
#
_entry.id   AF-A0AAD7TLM3-F1
#
_cell.length_a   1.000
_cell.length_b   1.000
_cell.length_c   1.000
_cell.angle_alpha   90.00
_cell.angle_beta   90.00
_cell.angle_gamma   90.00
#
_symmetry.space_group_name_H-M   'P 1'
#
loop_
_entity.id
_entity.type
_entity.pdbx_description
1 polymer ?
#
loop_
_entity_poly.entity_id
_entity_poly.type
_entity_poly.pdbx_seq_one_letter_code
_entity_poly.pdbx_strand_id
1 'polypeptide(L)' 'MPAKGARGGAASANKTTPSDASRIQSTQAKAGKETGKDSFPARVQGAATRNASGTPPKSSGSKAPKA' A
#
# COMPACT_ATOMS: atom_id res chain seq x y z
N MET A 1 -2.73 5.43 29.01
CA MET A 1 -1.76 5.21 27.91
C MET A 1 -2.50 5.33 26.57
N PRO A 2 -2.30 6.37 25.76
CA PRO A 2 -2.95 6.46 24.45
C PRO A 2 -2.40 5.37 23.53
N ALA A 3 -3.29 4.65 22.85
CA ALA A 3 -2.92 3.55 21.96
C ALA A 3 -1.98 4.05 20.85
N LYS A 4 -0.88 3.31 20.68
CA LYS A 4 0.19 3.55 19.72
C LYS A 4 -0.36 3.63 18.30
N GLY A 5 -0.57 4.86 17.83
CA GLY A 5 -0.51 5.26 16.43
C GLY A 5 -1.34 4.42 15.48
N ALA A 6 -2.66 4.66 15.47
CA ALA A 6 -3.45 4.56 14.24
C ALA A 6 -2.82 5.53 13.22
N ARG A 7 -1.81 5.06 12.49
CA ARG A 7 -1.20 5.82 11.40
C ARG A 7 -2.21 5.91 10.28
N GLY A 8 -2.88 7.07 10.24
CA GLY A 8 -3.49 7.63 9.06
C GLY A 8 -4.75 6.89 8.64
N GLY A 9 -5.90 7.49 8.95
CA GLY A 9 -7.04 7.36 8.06
C GLY A 9 -6.61 7.78 6.66
N ALA A 10 -6.30 6.82 5.80
CA ALA A 10 -6.34 7.04 4.37
C ALA A 10 -7.83 7.11 4.05
N ALA A 11 -8.30 8.35 3.92
CA ALA A 11 -9.51 8.78 3.23
C ALA A 11 -10.44 7.62 2.84
N SER A 12 -11.51 7.50 3.63
CA SER A 12 -12.79 7.00 3.15
C SER A 12 -13.00 7.40 1.67
N ALA A 13 -13.33 6.40 0.84
CA ALA A 13 -13.86 6.45 -0.53
C ALA A 13 -12.95 6.20 -1.76
N ASN A 14 -11.66 6.56 -1.79
CA ASN A 14 -10.86 6.40 -3.03
C ASN A 14 -9.78 5.32 -2.92
N LYS A 15 -10.09 4.11 -3.41
CA LYS A 15 -9.10 3.04 -3.58
C LYS A 15 -7.98 3.51 -4.52
N THR A 16 -6.73 3.28 -4.14
CA THR A 16 -5.57 3.51 -5.02
C THR A 16 -5.76 2.79 -6.34
N THR A 17 -5.68 3.52 -7.45
CA THR A 17 -5.83 3.00 -8.81
C THR A 17 -4.46 2.76 -9.47
N PRO A 18 -4.40 1.99 -10.58
CA PRO A 18 -3.17 1.86 -11.37
C PRO A 18 -2.60 3.21 -11.84
N SER A 19 -3.46 4.16 -12.21
CA SER A 19 -3.04 5.51 -12.63
C SER A 19 -2.40 6.29 -11.49
N ASP A 20 -2.90 6.16 -10.25
CA ASP A 20 -2.26 6.75 -9.07
C ASP A 20 -0.86 6.16 -8.84
N ALA A 21 -0.76 4.84 -8.96
CA ALA A 21 0.50 4.13 -8.79
C ALA A 21 1.56 4.58 -9.81
N SER A 22 1.18 4.75 -11.09
CA SER A 22 2.08 5.27 -12.13
C SER A 22 2.54 6.70 -11.84
N ARG A 23 1.65 7.59 -11.40
CA ARG A 23 2.02 8.97 -11.03
C ARG A 23 3.00 9.00 -9.85
N ILE A 24 2.75 8.19 -8.84
CA ILE A 24 3.59 8.08 -7.64
C ILE A 24 4.97 7.52 -8.01
N GLN A 25 5.02 6.46 -8.82
CA GLN A 25 6.28 5.87 -9.26
C GLN A 25 7.11 6.86 -10.10
N SER A 26 6.48 7.55 -11.05
CA SER A 26 7.15 8.57 -11.89
C SER A 26 7.74 9.71 -11.05
N THR A 27 6.99 10.21 -10.07
CA THR A 27 7.44 11.29 -9.18
C THR A 27 8.65 10.86 -8.35
N GLN A 28 8.60 9.65 -7.79
CA GLN A 28 9.67 9.12 -6.93
C GLN A 28 10.94 8.78 -7.74
N ALA A 29 10.77 8.24 -8.95
CA ALA A 29 11.88 8.02 -9.87
C ALA A 29 12.55 9.34 -10.29
N LYS A 30 11.76 10.37 -10.62
CA LYS A 30 12.27 11.70 -10.96
C LYS A 30 12.99 12.38 -9.79
N ALA A 31 12.53 12.14 -8.57
CA ALA A 31 13.17 12.61 -7.35
C ALA A 31 14.42 11.79 -6.95
N GLY A 32 14.83 10.80 -7.75
CA GLY A 32 15.97 9.92 -7.46
C GLY A 32 15.78 9.07 -6.19
N LYS A 33 14.52 8.79 -5.80
CA LYS A 33 14.21 7.98 -4.62
C LYS A 33 14.14 6.50 -4.97
N GLU A 34 14.34 5.67 -3.95
CA GLU A 34 14.24 4.22 -4.06
C GLU A 34 12.84 3.80 -4.53
N THR A 35 12.79 2.98 -5.59
CA THR A 35 11.56 2.45 -6.20
C THR A 35 11.49 0.92 -6.17
N GLY A 36 12.47 0.25 -5.54
CA GLY A 36 12.54 -1.19 -5.41
C GLY A 36 11.47 -1.79 -4.52
N LYS A 37 11.49 -3.12 -4.40
CA LYS A 37 10.44 -3.96 -3.77
C LYS A 37 9.98 -3.54 -2.36
N ASP A 38 10.86 -2.93 -1.57
CA ASP A 38 10.58 -2.53 -0.19
C ASP A 38 10.19 -1.04 -0.06
N SER A 39 10.19 -0.32 -1.18
CA SER A 39 9.90 1.11 -1.26
C SER A 39 8.40 1.41 -1.20
N PHE A 40 8.07 2.68 -0.92
CA PHE A 40 6.70 3.17 -0.95
C PHE A 40 6.02 2.98 -2.31
N PRO A 41 6.62 3.36 -3.46
CA PRO A 41 6.07 3.07 -4.80
C PRO A 41 5.66 1.60 -5.01
N ALA A 42 6.49 0.65 -4.56
CA ALA A 42 6.18 -0.77 -4.69
C ALA A 42 4.94 -1.18 -3.89
N ARG A 43 4.76 -0.63 -2.67
CA ARG A 43 3.54 -0.86 -1.87
C ARG A 43 2.30 -0.24 -2.51
N VAL A 44 2.43 0.91 -3.16
CA VAL A 44 1.34 1.58 -3.88
C VAL A 44 0.93 0.77 -5.10
N GLN A 45 1.88 0.26 -5.89
CA GLN A 45 1.59 -0.67 -6.98
C GLN A 45 0.86 -1.92 -6.47
N GLY A 46 1.36 -2.54 -5.41
CA GLY A 46 0.70 -3.70 -4.80
C GLY A 46 -0.70 -3.38 -4.26
N ALA A 47 -0.94 -2.17 -3.76
CA ALA A 47 -2.29 -1.73 -3.39
C ALA A 47 -3.20 -1.54 -4.60
N ALA A 48 -2.71 -0.92 -5.68
CA ALA A 48 -3.46 -0.75 -6.92
C ALA A 48 -3.86 -2.09 -7.54
N THR A 49 -2.94 -3.06 -7.61
CA THR A 49 -3.24 -4.41 -8.13
C THR A 49 -4.31 -5.11 -7.29
N ARG A 50 -4.22 -5.05 -5.95
CA ARG A 50 -5.24 -5.64 -5.05
C ARG A 50 -6.60 -4.97 -5.19
N ASN A 51 -6.62 -3.66 -5.40
CA ASN A 51 -7.86 -2.91 -5.59
C ASN A 51 -8.49 -3.19 -6.96
N ALA A 52 -7.67 -3.39 -8.00
CA ALA A 52 -8.13 -3.75 -9.34
C ALA A 52 -8.67 -5.19 -9.41
N SER A 53 -8.11 -6.12 -8.63
CA SER A 53 -8.55 -7.52 -8.60
C SER A 53 -9.76 -7.78 -7.68
N GLY A 54 -10.30 -6.76 -7.01
CA GLY A 54 -11.50 -6.88 -6.15
C GLY A 54 -11.32 -7.71 -4.88
N THR A 55 -10.18 -8.37 -4.68
CA THR A 55 -9.92 -9.24 -3.53
C THR A 55 -9.25 -8.45 -2.41
N PRO A 56 -9.92 -8.18 -1.28
CA PRO A 56 -9.26 -7.58 -0.13
C PRO A 56 -8.21 -8.55 0.41
N PRO A 57 -7.02 -8.07 0.83
CA PRO A 57 -6.09 -8.92 1.54
C PRO A 57 -6.76 -9.33 2.86
N LYS A 58 -6.96 -10.64 3.06
CA LYS A 58 -7.17 -11.21 4.40
C LYS A 58 -6.06 -10.63 5.28
N SER A 59 -6.41 -9.79 6.24
CA SER A 59 -5.44 -9.03 7.03
C SER A 59 -4.43 -10.00 7.65
N SER A 60 -3.18 -9.95 7.21
CA SER A 60 -2.07 -10.62 7.87
C SER A 60 -1.77 -9.85 9.15
N GLY A 61 -2.56 -10.16 10.18
CA GLY A 61 -2.52 -9.55 11.49
C GLY A 61 -3.17 -10.45 12.51
N SER A 62 -2.91 -11.76 12.46
CA SER A 62 -3.15 -12.67 13.57
C SER A 62 -2.23 -13.89 13.42
N LYS A 63 -1.52 -14.16 14.51
CA LYS A 63 -0.65 -15.30 14.72
C LYS A 63 -1.46 -16.61 14.66
N ALA A 64 -0.77 -17.69 14.25
CA ALA A 64 -0.95 -19.10 14.64
C ALA A 64 -1.81 -20.04 13.76
N PRO A 65 -1.60 -21.38 13.81
CA PRO A 65 -0.39 -22.16 14.13
C PRO A 65 -0.02 -23.19 13.04
N LYS A 66 1.09 -23.89 13.28
CA LYS A 66 1.56 -25.11 12.61
C LYS A 66 0.43 -26.12 12.29
N ALA A 67 0.51 -26.72 11.12
CA ALA A 67 0.19 -28.12 10.85
C ALA A 67 1.24 -28.66 9.89
#